data_AF-A0A835AI86-F1
#
_entry.id   AF-A0A835AI86-F1
#
_cell.length_a   1.000
_cell.length_b   1.000
_cell.length_c   1.000
_cell.angle_alpha   90.00
_cell.angle_beta   90.00
_cell.angle_gamma   90.00
#
_symmetry.space_group_name_H-M   'P 1'
#
loop_
_entity.id
_entity.type
_entity.pdbx_description
1 polymer ?
#
loop_
_entity_poly.entity_id
_entity_poly.type
_entity_poly.pdbx_seq_one_letter_code
_entity_poly.pdbx_strand_id
1 'polypeptide(L)'
;MWLCLGRKLRFPSQSAGAFTALAALELTTGSVSGGELESILSSRCPQLKKLALEVVTITLRPAAGDNRALCIRSDSLEQLKIIANIYRHDLLQVATPELKSLFLNVHCNLHIIAPKLSKLYWHCNSYDPDRHRLEEVPRHLRRLRVAINTPLGGNDAAVRDRP
;
A
#
# COMPACT_ATOMS: atom_id res chain seq x y z
N MET A 1 -0.81 0.69 26.59
CA MET A 1 -1.22 1.90 25.83
C MET A 1 0.03 2.50 25.21
N TRP A 2 0.31 2.20 23.94
CA TRP A 2 1.55 2.65 23.28
C TRP A 2 1.24 3.90 22.46
N LEU A 3 1.62 5.06 22.98
CA LEU A 3 1.62 6.33 22.26
C LEU A 3 2.83 6.34 21.33
N CYS A 4 2.66 5.95 20.07
CA CYS A 4 3.67 6.15 19.03
C CYS A 4 3.74 7.63 18.66
N LEU A 5 4.50 8.41 19.41
CA LEU A 5 4.92 9.77 19.06
C LEU A 5 5.87 9.73 17.85
N GLY A 6 5.28 9.76 16.65
CA GLY A 6 5.64 10.69 15.58
C GLY A 6 7.10 10.79 15.13
N ARG A 7 7.82 9.69 14.93
CA ARG A 7 9.04 9.74 14.08
C ARG A 7 8.58 9.91 12.63
N LYS A 8 8.55 11.16 12.17
CA LYS A 8 8.32 11.51 10.77
C LYS A 8 9.63 11.36 10.01
N LEU A 9 9.70 10.40 9.10
CA LEU A 9 10.81 10.34 8.15
C LEU A 9 10.72 11.55 7.22
N ARG A 10 11.79 12.34 7.20
CA ARG A 10 11.97 13.47 6.28
C ARG A 10 13.15 13.15 5.39
N PHE A 11 12.93 13.17 4.08
CA PHE A 11 14.00 12.96 3.11
C PHE A 11 14.54 14.32 2.68
N PRO A 12 15.87 14.52 2.67
CA PRO A 12 16.46 15.78 2.25
C PRO A 12 16.06 16.13 0.81
N SER A 13 15.62 17.36 0.60
CA SER A 13 14.90 17.82 -0.60
C SER A 13 15.76 18.02 -1.84
N GLN A 14 17.10 17.90 -1.75
CA GLN A 14 18.03 18.51 -2.72
C GLN A 14 19.07 17.55 -3.32
N SER A 15 18.72 16.30 -3.61
CA SER A 15 19.64 15.48 -4.40
C SER A 15 18.86 14.62 -5.39
N ALA A 16 18.67 15.19 -6.58
CA ALA A 16 18.44 14.38 -7.77
C ALA A 16 19.62 13.38 -7.86
N GLY A 17 19.33 12.09 -7.79
CA GLY A 17 20.36 11.04 -7.73
C GLY A 17 20.75 10.56 -6.32
N ALA A 18 20.11 11.00 -5.23
CA ALA A 18 20.30 10.37 -3.93
C ALA A 18 19.66 8.97 -3.93
N PHE A 19 20.38 7.95 -3.44
CA PHE A 19 19.91 6.56 -3.32
C PHE A 19 19.78 5.79 -4.64
N THR A 20 20.60 6.08 -5.65
CA THR A 20 20.63 5.35 -6.94
C THR A 20 20.94 3.86 -6.81
N ALA A 21 21.72 3.46 -5.79
CA ALA A 21 22.02 2.06 -5.49
C ALA A 21 20.99 1.37 -4.57
N LEU A 22 19.95 2.11 -4.12
CA LEU A 22 19.00 1.58 -3.16
C LEU A 22 18.04 0.59 -3.84
N ALA A 23 18.27 -0.69 -3.60
CA ALA A 23 17.46 -1.78 -4.15
C ALA A 23 16.26 -2.16 -3.27
N ALA A 24 16.29 -1.84 -1.96
CA ALA A 24 15.22 -2.12 -1.01
C ALA A 24 15.01 -0.96 -0.04
N LEU A 25 13.75 -0.59 0.18
CA LEU A 25 13.32 0.40 1.17
C LEU A 25 12.26 -0.25 2.07
N GLU A 26 12.55 -0.31 3.37
CA GLU A 26 11.66 -0.91 4.36
C GLU A 26 11.42 0.06 5.52
N LEU A 27 10.15 0.37 5.78
CA LEU A 27 9.70 1.24 6.86
C LEU A 27 8.70 0.47 7.71
N THR A 28 9.03 0.18 8.96
CA THR A 28 8.25 -0.75 9.81
C THR A 28 7.37 -0.09 10.85
N THR A 29 7.60 1.19 11.16
CA THR A 29 6.74 2.01 12.02
C THR A 29 6.99 3.49 11.73
N GLY A 30 5.98 4.33 11.89
CA GLY A 30 6.14 5.79 11.87
C GLY A 30 5.12 6.51 11.00
N SER A 31 5.42 7.77 10.68
CA SER A 31 4.59 8.57 9.77
C SER A 31 5.40 9.08 8.58
N VAL A 32 4.80 9.05 7.40
CA VAL A 32 5.41 9.57 6.17
C VAL A 32 4.42 10.47 5.44
N SER A 33 4.95 11.51 4.79
CA SER A 33 4.16 12.35 3.87
C SER A 33 4.03 11.64 2.54
N GLY A 34 2.81 11.54 2.00
CA GLY A 34 2.58 10.92 0.70
C GLY A 34 3.43 11.53 -0.40
N GLY A 35 3.45 12.87 -0.51
CA GLY A 35 4.27 13.56 -1.51
C GLY A 35 5.78 13.36 -1.35
N GLU A 36 6.28 13.10 -0.13
CA GLU A 36 7.70 12.75 0.05
C GLU A 36 7.97 11.34 -0.48
N LEU A 37 7.09 10.38 -0.17
CA LEU A 37 7.16 9.01 -0.65
C LEU A 37 7.09 8.96 -2.19
N GLU A 38 6.15 9.68 -2.81
CA GLU A 38 6.02 9.78 -4.27
C GLU A 38 7.28 10.34 -4.92
N SER A 39 7.84 11.40 -4.34
CA SER A 39 9.07 12.02 -4.84
C SER A 39 10.28 11.07 -4.79
N ILE A 40 10.34 10.17 -3.81
CA ILE A 40 11.46 9.23 -3.70
C ILE A 40 11.35 8.12 -4.75
N LEU A 41 10.14 7.58 -4.89
CA LEU A 41 9.85 6.48 -5.80
C LEU A 41 9.98 6.89 -7.27
N SER A 42 9.63 8.13 -7.59
CA SER A 42 9.64 8.63 -8.97
C SER A 42 11.01 9.06 -9.49
N SER A 43 11.87 9.67 -8.66
CA SER A 43 13.12 10.28 -9.17
C SER A 43 14.40 9.94 -8.39
N ARG A 44 14.30 9.36 -7.19
CA ARG A 44 15.46 9.15 -6.31
C ARG A 44 15.92 7.70 -6.25
N CYS A 45 15.03 6.73 -6.43
CA CYS A 45 15.39 5.31 -6.33
C CYS A 45 15.10 4.54 -7.63
N PRO A 46 15.86 4.78 -8.72
CA PRO A 46 15.63 4.14 -10.03
C PRO A 46 15.93 2.64 -10.07
N GLN A 47 16.62 2.11 -9.06
CA GLN A 47 16.95 0.67 -8.94
C GLN A 47 16.14 -0.01 -7.84
N LEU A 48 15.11 0.65 -7.29
CA LEU A 48 14.34 0.11 -6.19
C LEU A 48 13.51 -1.08 -6.66
N LYS A 49 13.81 -2.26 -6.13
CA LYS A 49 13.11 -3.51 -6.44
C LYS A 49 12.10 -3.89 -5.37
N LYS A 50 12.33 -3.47 -4.12
CA LYS A 50 11.46 -3.81 -2.98
C LYS A 50 11.08 -2.57 -2.18
N LEU A 51 9.78 -2.40 -1.96
CA LEU A 51 9.22 -1.42 -1.04
C LEU A 51 8.34 -2.13 -0.02
N ALA A 52 8.67 -1.99 1.27
CA ALA A 52 7.85 -2.47 2.37
C ALA A 52 7.50 -1.33 3.32
N LEU A 53 6.20 -1.06 3.45
CA LEU A 53 5.63 -0.15 4.43
C LEU A 53 4.82 -1.00 5.39
N GLU A 54 5.30 -1.18 6.61
CA GLU A 54 4.63 -1.96 7.64
C GLU A 54 4.26 -1.04 8.80
N VAL A 55 3.01 -1.08 9.26
CA VAL A 55 2.51 -0.28 10.38
C VAL A 55 2.85 1.22 10.26
N VAL A 56 2.76 1.77 9.05
CA VAL A 56 3.05 3.18 8.76
C VAL A 56 1.75 3.98 8.62
N THR A 57 1.71 5.18 9.18
CA THR A 57 0.67 6.17 8.90
C THR A 57 1.09 7.05 7.73
N ILE A 58 0.32 7.05 6.64
CA ILE A 58 0.62 7.91 5.49
C ILE A 58 -0.28 9.13 5.55
N THR A 59 0.34 10.30 5.57
CA THR A 59 -0.37 11.59 5.58
C THR A 59 -0.46 12.14 4.17
N LEU A 60 -1.68 12.23 3.64
CA LEU A 60 -1.94 12.80 2.32
C LEU A 60 -2.42 14.25 2.46
N ARG A 61 -1.82 15.14 1.68
CA ARG A 61 -2.27 16.53 1.61
C ARG A 61 -3.47 16.59 0.66
N PRO A 62 -4.50 17.41 0.97
CA PRO A 62 -5.59 17.65 0.03
C PRO A 62 -5.01 18.23 -1.26
N ALA A 63 -5.29 17.58 -2.39
CA ALA A 63 -5.08 18.18 -3.70
C ALA A 63 -6.17 19.23 -3.95
N ALA A 64 -6.01 20.07 -4.96
CA ALA A 64 -7.08 20.96 -5.40
C ALA A 64 -8.23 20.10 -6.00
N GLY A 65 -9.16 19.70 -5.13
CA GLY A 65 -10.20 18.69 -5.41
C GLY A 65 -10.25 17.67 -4.26
N ASP A 66 -11.45 17.36 -3.78
CA ASP A 66 -11.72 16.60 -2.54
C ASP A 66 -11.09 15.20 -2.44
N ASN A 67 -10.41 14.70 -3.47
CA ASN A 67 -9.72 13.44 -3.45
C ASN A 67 -8.22 13.60 -3.14
N ARG A 68 -7.83 13.13 -1.95
CA ARG A 68 -6.44 12.86 -1.58
C ARG A 68 -5.99 11.56 -2.23
N ALA A 69 -4.91 11.60 -3.01
CA ALA A 69 -4.34 10.43 -3.64
C ALA A 69 -2.88 10.22 -3.25
N LEU A 70 -2.46 8.95 -3.12
CA LEU A 70 -1.08 8.52 -3.05
C LEU A 70 -0.73 7.77 -4.34
N CYS A 71 0.27 8.25 -5.07
CA CYS A 71 0.69 7.69 -6.35
C CYS A 71 2.04 6.96 -6.24
N ILE A 72 2.01 5.65 -6.08
CA ILE A 72 3.20 4.80 -6.11
C ILE A 72 3.52 4.49 -7.59
N ARG A 73 4.48 5.21 -8.15
CA ARG A 73 5.00 4.96 -9.51
C ARG A 73 6.49 4.66 -9.46
N SER A 74 6.88 3.54 -10.05
CA SER A 74 8.27 3.10 -10.16
C SER A 74 8.40 2.06 -11.26
N ASP A 75 9.39 2.26 -12.13
CA ASP A 75 9.63 1.40 -13.30
C ASP A 75 10.48 0.17 -12.96
N SER A 76 11.11 0.14 -11.78
CA SER A 76 11.98 -0.96 -11.34
C SER A 76 11.38 -1.83 -10.24
N LEU A 77 10.25 -1.41 -9.66
CA LEU A 77 9.71 -2.02 -8.45
C LEU A 77 9.09 -3.40 -8.75
N GLU A 78 9.65 -4.44 -8.14
CA GLU A 78 9.21 -5.82 -8.33
C GLU A 78 8.34 -6.34 -7.17
N GLN A 79 8.53 -5.79 -5.97
CA GLN A 79 7.84 -6.21 -4.75
C GLN A 79 7.32 -5.01 -3.96
N LEU A 80 6.03 -5.04 -3.63
CA LEU A 80 5.37 -4.02 -2.84
C LEU A 80 4.59 -4.64 -1.69
N LYS A 81 4.88 -4.22 -0.47
CA LYS A 81 4.14 -4.57 0.74
C LYS A 81 3.65 -3.28 1.40
N ILE A 82 2.35 -3.16 1.60
CA ILE A 82 1.72 -2.02 2.26
C ILE A 82 0.80 -2.54 3.34
N ILE A 83 1.17 -2.28 4.58
CA ILE A 83 0.37 -2.39 5.79
C ILE A 83 0.40 -0.99 6.38
N ALA A 84 -0.58 -0.17 6.01
CA ALA A 84 -0.56 1.24 6.33
C ALA A 84 -1.93 1.75 6.72
N ASN A 85 -1.95 2.72 7.64
CA ASN A 85 -3.15 3.46 7.93
C ASN A 85 -3.28 4.61 6.93
N ILE A 86 -4.21 4.45 5.99
CA ILE A 86 -4.63 5.42 4.98
C ILE A 86 -6.12 5.64 5.18
N TYR A 87 -6.60 6.88 5.13
CA TYR A 87 -8.02 7.14 5.36
C TYR A 87 -8.89 6.46 4.30
N ARG A 88 -10.07 5.99 4.71
CA ARG A 88 -10.97 5.19 3.87
C ARG A 88 -11.35 5.88 2.55
N HIS A 89 -11.48 7.20 2.57
CA HIS A 89 -11.88 8.00 1.41
C HIS A 89 -10.71 8.37 0.49
N ASP A 90 -9.47 8.18 0.94
CA ASP A 90 -8.30 8.46 0.14
C ASP A 90 -8.12 7.39 -0.95
N LEU A 91 -7.39 7.74 -2.01
CA LEU A 91 -7.08 6.86 -3.13
C LEU A 91 -5.61 6.44 -3.11
N LEU A 92 -5.35 5.15 -3.19
CA LEU A 92 -4.02 4.61 -3.42
C LEU A 92 -3.91 4.13 -4.87
N GLN A 93 -3.12 4.85 -5.66
CA GLN A 93 -2.77 4.49 -7.04
C GLN A 93 -1.41 3.78 -7.05
N VAL A 94 -1.35 2.61 -7.67
CA VAL A 94 -0.11 1.86 -7.86
C VAL A 94 0.08 1.66 -9.36
N ALA A 95 1.08 2.33 -9.93
CA ALA A 95 1.42 2.25 -11.35
C ALA A 95 2.88 1.78 -11.48
N THR A 96 3.07 0.46 -11.50
CA THR A 96 4.40 -0.16 -11.41
C THR A 96 4.47 -1.33 -12.39
N PRO A 97 5.03 -1.14 -13.60
CA PRO A 97 4.96 -2.12 -14.67
C PRO A 97 5.72 -3.42 -14.37
N GLU A 98 6.82 -3.35 -13.61
CA GLU A 98 7.64 -4.51 -13.22
C GLU A 98 7.16 -5.24 -11.96
N LEU A 99 6.03 -4.83 -11.37
CA LEU A 99 5.58 -5.37 -10.11
C LEU A 99 5.11 -6.81 -10.26
N LYS A 100 5.76 -7.73 -9.53
CA LYS A 100 5.48 -9.17 -9.56
C LYS A 100 4.71 -9.64 -8.34
N SER A 101 4.92 -9.00 -7.19
CA SER A 101 4.32 -9.37 -5.90
C SER A 101 3.78 -8.16 -5.17
N LEU A 102 2.50 -8.23 -4.80
CA LEU A 102 1.78 -7.18 -4.08
C LEU A 102 1.15 -7.76 -2.82
N PHE A 103 1.43 -7.15 -1.68
CA PHE A 103 0.77 -7.42 -0.39
C PHE A 103 0.10 -6.16 0.12
N LEU A 104 -1.21 -6.22 0.36
CA LEU A 104 -2.02 -5.08 0.79
C LEU A 104 -2.79 -5.41 2.06
N ASN A 105 -2.66 -4.53 3.05
CA ASN A 105 -3.55 -4.40 4.20
C ASN A 105 -3.83 -2.91 4.41
N VAL A 106 -4.84 -2.43 3.67
CA VAL A 106 -5.29 -1.03 3.66
C VAL A 106 -6.81 -0.98 3.52
N HIS A 107 -7.43 0.10 3.99
CA HIS A 107 -8.89 0.30 3.98
C HIS A 107 -9.37 1.41 3.01
N CYS A 108 -8.46 1.94 2.20
CA CYS A 108 -8.71 3.04 1.26
C CYS A 108 -9.27 2.57 -0.09
N ASN A 109 -9.59 3.53 -0.96
CA ASN A 109 -9.86 3.25 -2.38
C ASN A 109 -8.55 2.84 -3.07
N LEU A 110 -8.62 1.94 -4.04
CA LEU A 110 -7.44 1.35 -4.68
C LEU A 110 -7.59 1.35 -6.20
N HIS A 111 -6.51 1.74 -6.88
CA HIS A 111 -6.36 1.59 -8.31
C HIS A 111 -4.97 1.04 -8.62
N ILE A 112 -4.90 -0.14 -9.20
CA ILE A 112 -3.64 -0.85 -9.43
C ILE A 112 -3.49 -1.13 -10.93
N ILE A 113 -2.39 -0.63 -11.49
CA ILE A 113 -1.90 -0.84 -12.84
C ILE A 113 -0.54 -1.55 -12.73
N ALA A 114 -0.58 -2.87 -12.89
CA ALA A 114 0.60 -3.72 -12.73
C ALA A 114 0.52 -4.93 -13.69
N PRO A 115 0.88 -4.76 -14.98
CA PRO A 115 0.74 -5.78 -16.00
C PRO A 115 1.50 -7.08 -15.69
N LYS A 116 2.66 -7.00 -15.02
CA LYS A 116 3.47 -8.20 -14.67
C LYS A 116 3.08 -8.82 -13.31
N LEU A 117 1.97 -8.39 -12.70
CA LEU A 117 1.59 -8.84 -11.37
C LEU A 117 1.20 -10.32 -11.38
N SER A 118 1.98 -11.12 -10.66
CA SER A 118 1.79 -12.57 -10.59
C SER A 118 1.23 -13.05 -9.25
N LYS A 119 1.48 -12.30 -8.17
CA LYS A 119 1.06 -12.63 -6.81
C LYS A 119 0.39 -11.42 -6.16
N LEU A 120 -0.86 -11.57 -5.77
CA LEU A 120 -1.62 -10.58 -5.01
C LEU A 120 -2.10 -11.21 -3.70
N TYR A 121 -1.62 -10.65 -2.59
CA TYR A 121 -2.06 -10.97 -1.24
C TYR A 121 -2.85 -9.79 -0.71
N TRP A 122 -4.15 -10.00 -0.55
CA TRP A 122 -5.07 -8.99 -0.07
C TRP A 122 -5.57 -9.39 1.30
N HIS A 123 -5.21 -8.59 2.30
CA HIS A 123 -5.59 -8.81 3.69
C HIS A 123 -6.47 -7.64 4.14
N CYS A 124 -7.75 -7.69 3.80
CA CYS A 124 -8.73 -6.66 4.14
C CYS A 124 -10.14 -7.27 4.16
N ASN A 125 -11.00 -6.74 5.02
CA ASN A 125 -12.33 -7.28 5.31
C ASN A 125 -13.40 -6.76 4.32
N SER A 126 -13.00 -5.97 3.32
CA SER A 126 -13.93 -5.16 2.53
C SER A 126 -13.44 -4.94 1.09
N TYR A 127 -13.15 -6.01 0.35
CA TYR A 127 -12.98 -5.88 -1.10
C TYR A 127 -14.30 -5.36 -1.70
N ASP A 128 -14.23 -4.22 -2.37
CA ASP A 128 -15.37 -3.54 -2.97
C ASP A 128 -15.01 -3.18 -4.42
N PRO A 129 -15.58 -3.85 -5.44
CA PRO A 129 -15.20 -3.66 -6.83
C PRO A 129 -15.43 -2.22 -7.33
N ASP A 130 -16.37 -1.46 -6.74
CA ASP A 130 -16.59 -0.06 -7.10
C ASP A 130 -15.45 0.85 -6.62
N ARG A 131 -14.73 0.41 -5.59
CA ARG A 131 -13.66 1.14 -4.93
C ARG A 131 -12.26 0.58 -5.22
N HIS A 132 -12.18 -0.65 -5.73
CA HIS A 132 -10.96 -1.44 -5.88
C HIS A 132 -10.78 -1.90 -7.34
N ARG A 133 -10.14 -1.04 -8.13
CA ARG A 133 -9.92 -1.26 -9.55
C ARG A 133 -8.56 -1.91 -9.81
N LEU A 134 -8.58 -3.06 -10.48
CA LEU A 134 -7.41 -3.78 -10.94
C LEU A 134 -7.38 -3.72 -12.47
N GLU A 135 -6.46 -2.96 -13.04
CA GLU A 135 -6.32 -2.79 -14.49
C GLU A 135 -5.06 -3.48 -14.99
N GLU A 136 -5.17 -4.21 -16.12
CA GLU A 136 -4.10 -5.01 -16.74
C GLU A 136 -3.51 -6.17 -15.89
N VAL A 137 -3.83 -6.22 -14.60
CA VAL A 137 -3.51 -7.29 -13.65
C VAL A 137 -4.07 -8.68 -14.04
N PRO A 138 -5.31 -8.84 -14.56
CA PRO A 138 -5.93 -10.17 -14.63
C PRO A 138 -5.26 -11.17 -15.59
N ARG A 139 -4.47 -10.69 -16.56
CA ARG A 139 -3.89 -11.55 -17.62
C ARG A 139 -2.70 -12.39 -17.16
N HIS A 140 -2.00 -11.97 -16.11
CA HIS A 140 -0.75 -12.61 -15.65
C HIS A 140 -0.79 -13.06 -14.18
N LEU A 141 -1.92 -12.84 -13.49
CA LEU A 141 -2.10 -13.20 -12.09
C LEU A 141 -2.12 -14.72 -11.91
N ARG A 142 -1.09 -15.28 -11.27
CA ARG A 142 -1.00 -16.73 -10.99
C ARG A 142 -1.52 -17.09 -9.60
N ARG A 143 -1.48 -16.15 -8.66
CA ARG A 143 -1.87 -16.36 -7.27
C ARG A 143 -2.61 -15.15 -6.74
N LEU A 144 -3.88 -15.35 -6.42
CA LEU A 144 -4.70 -14.44 -5.62
C LEU A 144 -4.95 -15.10 -4.27
N ARG A 145 -4.64 -14.40 -3.18
CA ARG A 145 -5.07 -14.82 -1.85
C ARG A 145 -5.74 -13.64 -1.18
N VAL A 146 -7.04 -13.77 -0.97
CA VAL A 146 -7.82 -12.85 -0.14
C VAL A 146 -7.97 -13.50 1.23
N ALA A 147 -7.44 -12.87 2.27
CA ALA A 147 -7.55 -13.34 3.64
C ALA A 147 -8.38 -12.35 4.44
N ILE A 148 -9.52 -12.80 4.93
CA ILE A 148 -10.38 -12.06 5.85
C ILE A 148 -9.70 -12.12 7.22
N ASN A 149 -9.55 -10.98 7.90
CA ASN A 149 -9.33 -11.02 9.34
C ASN A 149 -10.61 -11.53 9.98
N THR A 150 -10.68 -12.84 10.24
CA THR A 150 -11.56 -13.31 11.30
C THR A 150 -11.15 -12.55 12.56
N PRO A 151 -12.06 -11.83 13.22
CA PRO A 151 -11.72 -11.16 14.46
C PRO A 151 -11.14 -12.22 15.40
N LEU A 152 -9.89 -12.00 15.85
CA LEU A 152 -9.30 -12.79 16.91
C LEU A 152 -10.11 -12.53 18.17
N GLY A 153 -11.09 -13.38 18.42
CA GLY A 153 -12.02 -13.25 19.54
C GLY A 153 -13.28 -14.04 19.27
N GLY A 154 -13.20 -15.36 19.44
CA GLY A 154 -14.39 -16.19 19.57
C GLY A 154 -15.17 -15.80 20.81
N ASN A 155 -16.49 -15.93 20.72
CA ASN A 155 -17.24 -16.62 21.74
C ASN A 155 -18.24 -17.51 21.01
N ASP A 156 -17.96 -18.81 21.04
CA ASP A 156 -19.01 -19.81 21.11
C ASP A 156 -19.92 -19.44 22.28
N ALA A 157 -21.13 -19.01 21.99
CA ALA A 157 -22.25 -19.07 22.92
C ALA A 157 -23.51 -19.45 22.14
N ALA A 158 -23.68 -20.77 22.04
CA ALA A 158 -24.93 -21.50 22.13
C ALA A 158 -26.02 -21.23 21.07
N VAL A 159 -26.12 -22.22 20.18
CA VAL A 159 -27.38 -22.83 19.73
C VAL A 159 -28.45 -22.82 20.84
N ARG A 160 -29.65 -22.31 20.53
CA ARG A 160 -30.96 -22.96 20.71
C ARG A 160 -32.04 -21.96 20.31
N ASP A 161 -32.56 -22.09 19.10
CA ASP A 161 -33.76 -22.86 18.77
C ASP A 161 -35.04 -22.10 19.10
N ARG A 162 -35.89 -22.00 18.08
CA ARG A 162 -37.20 -21.33 18.05
C ARG A 162 -38.18 -22.07 18.98
N PRO A 163 -39.26 -21.43 19.45
CA PRO A 163 -40.41 -21.09 18.60
C PRO A 163 -40.55 -19.61 18.27
#